data_AF-A0A9D6R4A2-F1
#
_entry.id   AF-A0A9D6R4A2-F1
#
_cell.length_a   1.000
_cell.length_b   1.000
_cell.length_c   1.000
_cell.angle_alpha   90.00
_cell.angle_beta   90.00
_cell.angle_gamma   90.00
#
_symmetry.space_group_name_H-M   'P 1'
#
loop_
_entity.id
_entity.type
_entity.pdbx_description
1 polymer ?
#
loop_
_entity_poly.entity_id
_entity_poly.type
_entity_poly.pdbx_seq_one_letter_code
_entity_poly.pdbx_strand_id
1 'polypeptide(L)'
;MPVKLQVNAVVVDPRNPKNVFAAGIAGVFRSNDAGLNWESSNKGLANARVIALALNPNSPDTLFAATAEGAIFRSDDGAQTWQSIPTIAPK
;
A
#
# COMPACT_ATOMS: atom_id res chain seq x y z
N MET A 1 -21.49 14.08 8.28
CA MET A 1 -20.85 13.08 9.17
C MET A 1 -19.44 12.84 8.64
N PRO A 2 -18.38 12.78 9.48
CA PRO A 2 -17.06 12.44 8.99
C PRO A 2 -17.08 11.01 8.42
N VAL A 3 -16.58 10.83 7.20
CA VAL A 3 -16.42 9.49 6.61
C VAL A 3 -15.33 8.79 7.40
N LYS A 4 -15.67 7.73 8.13
CA LYS A 4 -14.70 6.92 8.85
C LYS A 4 -13.98 6.04 7.84
N LEU A 5 -12.78 6.46 7.41
CA LEU A 5 -11.94 5.64 6.55
C LEU A 5 -11.41 4.45 7.37
N GLN A 6 -11.72 3.24 6.92
CA GLN A 6 -11.21 2.02 7.55
C GLN A 6 -9.77 1.79 7.10
N VAL A 7 -8.86 1.68 8.06
CA VAL A 7 -7.47 1.23 7.86
C VAL A 7 -7.39 -0.25 8.20
N ASN A 8 -6.80 -1.04 7.31
CA ASN A 8 -6.63 -2.49 7.43
C ASN A 8 -5.19 -2.88 7.77
N ALA A 9 -4.20 -2.08 7.36
CA ALA A 9 -2.79 -2.36 7.62
C ALA A 9 -1.97 -1.09 7.78
N VAL A 10 -0.90 -1.16 8.56
CA VAL A 10 0.17 -0.16 8.65
C VAL A 10 1.51 -0.90 8.62
N VAL A 11 2.45 -0.45 7.78
CA VAL A 11 3.83 -0.97 7.73
C VAL A 11 4.82 0.19 7.82
N VAL A 12 5.93 -0.05 8.51
CA VAL A 12 7.01 0.92 8.71
C VAL A 12 8.25 0.39 8.02
N ASP A 13 8.94 1.25 7.27
CA ASP A 13 10.23 0.94 6.69
C ASP A 13 11.29 0.78 7.81
N PRO A 14 11.91 -0.41 7.98
CA PRO A 14 12.88 -0.65 9.04
C PRO A 14 14.22 0.07 8.82
N ARG A 15 14.51 0.53 7.60
CA ARG A 15 15.71 1.31 7.27
C ARG A 15 15.50 2.81 7.42
N ASN A 16 14.24 3.26 7.33
CA ASN A 16 13.85 4.64 7.55
C ASN A 16 12.47 4.73 8.24
N PRO A 17 12.43 4.76 9.58
CA PRO A 17 11.16 4.77 10.33
C PRO A 17 10.26 5.99 10.08
N LYS A 18 10.74 7.04 9.40
CA LYS A 18 9.89 8.14 8.96
C LYS A 18 8.99 7.77 7.78
N ASN A 19 9.37 6.75 7.02
CA ASN A 19 8.61 6.25 5.88
C ASN A 19 7.61 5.20 6.37
N VAL A 20 6.34 5.60 6.43
CA VAL A 20 5.24 4.78 6.94
C VAL A 20 4.17 4.67 5.87
N PHE A 21 3.58 3.49 5.74
CA PHE A 21 2.51 3.23 4.78
C PHE A 21 1.29 2.68 5.51
N ALA A 22 0.11 3.15 5.11
CA ALA A 22 -1.16 2.67 5.62
C ALA A 22 -2.03 2.25 4.44
N ALA A 23 -2.83 1.20 4.62
CA ALA A 23 -3.70 0.67 3.58
C ALA A 23 -5.13 0.49 4.12
N GLY A 24 -6.12 0.75 3.27
CA GLY A 24 -7.52 0.69 3.66
C GLY A 24 -8.50 0.80 2.50
N ILE A 25 -9.71 1.26 2.83
CA ILE A 25 -10.81 1.37 1.85
C ILE A 25 -10.52 2.34 0.70
N ALA A 26 -9.66 3.32 0.92
CA ALA A 26 -9.29 4.33 -0.07
C ALA A 26 -7.90 4.08 -0.70
N GLY A 27 -7.42 2.84 -0.66
CA GLY A 27 -6.12 2.44 -1.22
C GLY A 27 -4.98 2.56 -0.21
N VAL A 28 -3.80 2.93 -0.69
CA VAL A 28 -2.57 3.10 0.09
C VAL A 28 -2.28 4.59 0.30
N PHE A 29 -1.84 4.92 1.51
CA PHE A 29 -1.34 6.22 1.90
C PHE A 29 0.10 6.10 2.39
N ARG A 30 0.90 7.13 2.15
CA ARG A 30 2.30 7.21 2.55
C ARG A 30 2.51 8.45 3.42
N SER A 31 3.32 8.29 4.45
CA SER A 31 3.92 9.37 5.23
C SER A 31 5.43 9.27 5.10
N ASN A 32 6.10 10.42 4.99
CA ASN A 32 7.56 10.54 5.01
C ASN A 32 8.07 11.25 6.27
N ASP A 33 7.20 11.46 7.26
CA ASP A 33 7.42 12.23 8.47
C ASP A 33 6.90 11.52 9.72
N ALA A 34 7.01 10.19 9.74
CA ALA A 34 6.65 9.32 10.87
C ALA A 34 5.15 9.36 11.24
N GLY A 35 4.29 9.60 10.25
CA GLY A 35 2.83 9.55 10.39
C GLY A 35 2.18 10.89 10.75
N LEU A 36 2.92 12.01 10.68
CA LEU A 36 2.38 13.35 10.95
C LEU A 36 1.54 13.85 9.77
N ASN A 37 1.99 13.64 8.54
CA ASN A 37 1.27 13.95 7.32
C ASN A 37 1.17 12.72 6.40
N TRP A 38 0.07 12.62 5.66
CA TRP A 38 -0.23 11.48 4.80
C TRP A 38 -0.67 11.94 3.42
N GLU A 39 -0.13 11.29 2.39
CA GLU A 39 -0.46 11.52 0.99
C GLU A 39 -0.97 10.23 0.34
N SER A 40 -1.85 10.36 -0.64
CA SER A 40 -2.35 9.19 -1.40
C SER A 40 -1.23 8.60 -2.26
N SER A 41 -1.06 7.29 -2.20
CA SER A 41 -0.01 6.52 -2.89
C SER A 41 -0.63 5.50 -3.85
N ASN A 42 -1.56 5.96 -4.70
CA ASN A 42 -2.48 5.09 -5.44
C ASN A 42 -2.22 5.03 -6.96
N LYS A 43 -1.12 5.59 -7.46
CA LYS A 43 -0.85 5.60 -8.91
C LYS A 43 -0.68 4.17 -9.43
N GLY A 44 -1.57 3.73 -10.33
CA GLY A 44 -1.62 2.36 -10.85
C GLY A 44 -2.40 1.36 -9.99
N LEU A 45 -2.80 1.75 -8.78
CA LEU A 45 -3.66 0.99 -7.88
C LEU A 45 -5.10 1.44 -8.13
N ALA A 46 -5.83 0.75 -9.01
CA ALA A 46 -7.11 1.18 -9.62
C ALA A 46 -8.28 1.40 -8.62
N ASN A 47 -8.18 2.40 -7.73
CA ASN A 47 -9.11 2.70 -6.64
C ASN A 47 -9.52 1.45 -5.83
N ALA A 48 -8.55 0.56 -5.61
CA ALA A 48 -8.82 -0.74 -5.01
C ALA A 48 -8.89 -0.65 -3.48
N ARG A 49 -9.82 -1.40 -2.89
CA ARG A 49 -9.87 -1.59 -1.43
C ARG A 49 -8.71 -2.50 -1.04
N VAL A 50 -7.67 -1.94 -0.41
CA VAL A 50 -6.51 -2.72 0.03
C VAL A 50 -6.79 -3.33 1.39
N ILE A 51 -6.72 -4.66 1.45
CA ILE A 51 -7.01 -5.45 2.65
C ILE A 51 -5.74 -5.93 3.36
N ALA A 52 -4.60 -5.98 2.65
CA ALA A 52 -3.31 -6.29 3.22
C ALA A 52 -2.20 -5.53 2.50
N LEU A 53 -1.16 -5.16 3.26
CA LEU A 53 0.02 -4.46 2.78
C LEU A 53 1.26 -5.11 3.41
N ALA A 54 2.28 -5.37 2.59
CA ALA A 54 3.55 -5.93 3.03
C ALA A 54 4.72 -5.15 2.41
N LEU A 55 5.78 -4.95 3.19
CA LEU A 55 7.02 -4.29 2.78
C LEU A 55 8.17 -5.30 2.88
N ASN A 56 9.07 -5.32 1.90
CA ASN A 56 10.27 -6.12 1.96
C ASN A 56 11.31 -5.43 2.89
N PRO A 57 11.64 -5.99 4.07
CA PRO A 57 12.55 -5.33 5.00
C PRO A 57 13.99 -5.21 4.46
N ASN A 58 14.36 -6.04 3.49
CA ASN A 58 15.66 -6.04 2.83
C ASN A 58 15.70 -5.15 1.57
N SER A 59 14.56 -4.68 1.10
CA SER A 59 14.44 -3.75 -0.03
C SER A 59 13.15 -2.94 0.12
N PRO A 60 13.12 -1.90 1.00
CA PRO A 60 11.89 -1.20 1.35
C PRO A 60 11.18 -0.47 0.21
N ASP A 61 11.85 -0.30 -0.93
CA ASP A 61 11.21 0.19 -2.17
C ASP A 61 10.22 -0.84 -2.75
N THR A 62 10.36 -2.12 -2.39
CA THR A 62 9.46 -3.20 -2.79
C THR A 62 8.34 -3.39 -1.78
N LEU A 63 7.10 -3.12 -2.22
CA LEU A 63 5.88 -3.34 -1.45
C LEU A 63 4.86 -4.17 -2.25
N PHE A 64 4.01 -4.89 -1.52
CA PHE A 64 2.91 -5.66 -2.07
C PHE A 64 1.59 -5.24 -1.43
N ALA A 65 0.56 -5.02 -2.26
CA ALA A 65 -0.79 -4.71 -1.81
C ALA A 65 -1.76 -5.76 -2.36
N ALA A 66 -2.57 -6.35 -1.47
CA ALA A 66 -3.65 -7.26 -1.84
C ALA A 66 -5.00 -6.54 -1.74
N THR A 67 -5.83 -6.69 -2.77
CA THR A 67 -7.13 -6.04 -2.84
C THR A 67 -8.27 -7.00 -2.47
N ALA A 68 -9.40 -6.44 -2.05
CA ALA A 68 -10.60 -7.21 -1.71
C ALA A 68 -11.14 -8.03 -2.91
N GLU A 69 -10.84 -7.59 -4.13
CA GLU A 69 -11.24 -8.20 -5.40
C GLU A 69 -10.30 -9.34 -5.84
N GLY A 70 -9.27 -9.65 -5.05
CA GLY A 70 -8.33 -10.75 -5.29
C GLY A 70 -7.15 -10.40 -6.19
N ALA A 71 -6.97 -9.12 -6.55
CA ALA A 71 -5.79 -8.66 -7.27
C ALA A 71 -4.61 -8.44 -6.31
N ILE A 72 -3.41 -8.72 -6.80
CA ILE A 72 -2.15 -8.42 -6.11
C ILE A 72 -1.41 -7.36 -6.91
N PHE A 73 -0.98 -6.31 -6.24
CA PHE A 73 -0.17 -5.25 -6.82
C PHE A 73 1.22 -5.25 -6.19
N ARG A 74 2.21 -4.90 -7.00
CA ARG A 74 3.59 -4.67 -6.58
C ARG A 74 4.01 -3.25 -6.89
N SER A 75 4.74 -2.65 -5.96
CA SER A 75 5.55 -1.46 -6.19
C SER A 75 7.02 -1.85 -6.02
N ASP A 76 7.90 -1.24 -6.81
CA ASP A 76 9.35 -1.36 -6.69
C ASP A 76 10.03 0.02 -6.55
N ASP A 77 9.25 1.04 -6.20
CA ASP A 77 9.67 2.45 -6.12
C ASP A 77 9.19 3.15 -4.84
N GLY A 78 8.93 2.37 -3.78
CA GLY A 78 8.51 2.90 -2.48
C GLY A 78 7.06 3.38 -2.49
N ALA A 79 6.18 2.60 -3.11
CA ALA A 79 4.75 2.85 -3.30
C ALA A 79 4.41 4.06 -4.19
N GLN A 80 5.36 4.60 -4.95
CA GLN A 80 5.09 5.72 -5.86
C GLN A 80 4.24 5.26 -7.06
N THR A 81 4.47 4.05 -7.55
CA THR A 81 3.66 3.41 -8.57
C THR A 81 3.38 1.94 -8.25
N TRP A 82 2.24 1.46 -8.71
CA TRP A 82 1.78 0.09 -8.53
C TRP A 82 1.51 -0.57 -9.87
N GLN A 83 1.89 -1.84 -9.97
CA GLN A 83 1.62 -2.69 -11.12
C GLN A 83 0.86 -3.93 -10.66
N SER A 84 -0.23 -4.27 -11.34
CA SER A 84 -0.93 -5.52 -11.08
C SER A 84 -0.02 -6.68 -11.45
N ILE A 85 0.19 -7.60 -10.53
CA ILE A 85 0.81 -8.89 -10.82
C ILE A 85 -0.26 -9.73 -11.53
N PRO A 86 0.02 -10.26 -12.73
CA PRO A 86 -0.88 -11.22 -13.35
C PRO A 86 -0.99 -12.45 -12.46
N THR A 87 -2.11 -12.61 -11.76
CA THR A 87 -2.41 -13.85 -11.04
C THR A 87 -2.88 -14.88 -12.06
N ILE A 88 -2.23 -16.04 -12.06
CA ILE A 88 -2.73 -17.22 -12.76
C ILE A 88 -3.91 -17.72 -11.93
N ALA A 89 -5.10 -17.15 -12.14
CA ALA A 89 -6.30 -17.76 -11.61
C ALA A 89 -6.42 -19.16 -12.26
N PRO A 90 -6.56 -20.25 -11.51
CA PRO A 90 -6.97 -21.51 -12.12
C PRO A 90 -8.31 -21.27 -12.81
N LYS A 91 -8.41 -21.70 -14.07
CA LYS A 91 -9.64 -21.68 -14.87
C LYS A 91 -10.77 -22.42 -14.17
#